data_AF-A0A8J7ML54-F1
#
_entry.id   AF-A0A8J7ML54-F1
#
_cell.length_a   1.000
_cell.length_b   1.000
_cell.length_c   1.000
_cell.angle_alpha   90.00
_cell.angle_beta   90.00
_cell.angle_gamma   90.00
#
_symmetry.space_group_name_H-M   'P 1'
#
loop_
_entity.id
_entity.type
_entity.pdbx_description
1 polymer ?
#
loop_
_entity_poly.entity_id
_entity_poly.type
_entity_poly.pdbx_seq_one_letter_code
_entity_poly.pdbx_strand_id
1 'polypeptide(L)'
;SKEESKGYECRLELYSEPNDTSVLRYCDNLTVAPWGDVIFCEDGIKPRIFGITPKGKFYQIAENIGYRSEFAGVCFSPSGKTLFVNIQVPGLTLAITGDWKNLHQ
;
A
#
# COMPACT_ATOMS: atom_id res chain seq x y z
N SER A 1 27.17 -36.28 16.34
CA SER A 1 26.78 -34.87 16.51
C SER A 1 25.35 -34.73 16.04
N LYS A 2 24.40 -34.41 16.92
CA LYS A 2 23.03 -34.10 16.52
C LYS A 2 22.98 -32.61 16.22
N GLU A 3 22.77 -32.24 14.96
CA GLU A 3 22.41 -30.87 14.60
C GLU A 3 20.96 -30.65 15.04
N GLU A 4 20.78 -29.83 16.07
CA GLU A 4 19.47 -29.32 16.44
C GLU A 4 18.98 -28.37 15.35
N SER A 5 17.84 -28.69 14.74
CA SER A 5 17.16 -27.80 13.81
C SER A 5 16.72 -26.55 14.57
N LYS A 6 17.34 -25.40 14.29
CA LYS A 6 16.84 -24.09 14.71
C LYS A 6 15.42 -23.94 14.16
N GLY A 7 14.42 -24.11 15.02
CA GLY A 7 13.03 -23.78 14.69
C GLY A 7 12.94 -22.29 14.38
N TYR A 8 12.40 -21.95 13.21
CA TYR A 8 12.09 -20.56 12.90
C TYR A 8 10.89 -20.14 13.75
N GLU A 9 11.08 -19.15 14.64
CA GLU A 9 9.96 -18.53 15.34
C GLU A 9 9.15 -17.69 14.35
N CYS A 10 7.92 -18.11 14.08
CA CYS A 10 6.96 -17.33 13.30
C CYS A 10 6.28 -16.31 14.23
N ARG A 11 6.51 -15.01 13.98
CA ARG A 11 5.86 -13.91 14.72
C ARG A 11 4.80 -13.24 13.85
N LEU A 12 3.58 -13.12 14.37
CA LEU A 12 2.53 -12.27 13.82
C LEU A 12 2.40 -11.03 14.70
N GLU A 13 2.33 -9.85 14.08
CA GLU A 13 2.24 -8.57 14.76
C GLU A 13 1.11 -7.73 14.14
N LEU A 14 0.31 -7.10 15.00
CA LEU A 14 -0.67 -6.12 14.55
C LEU A 14 0.05 -4.80 14.29
N TYR A 15 0.16 -4.42 13.02
CA TYR A 15 0.83 -3.18 12.63
C TYR A 15 -0.08 -1.95 12.82
N SER A 16 -1.35 -2.06 12.44
CA SER A 16 -2.33 -0.98 12.57
C SER A 16 -3.76 -1.53 12.55
N GLU A 17 -4.64 -0.90 13.31
CA GLU A 17 -6.09 -1.14 13.29
C GLU A 17 -6.81 0.22 13.30
N PRO A 18 -7.45 0.63 12.20
CA PRO A 18 -8.26 1.85 12.20
C PRO A 18 -9.55 1.58 13.00
N ASN A 19 -9.74 2.30 14.11
CA ASN A 19 -10.96 2.24 14.93
C ASN A 19 -12.12 3.07 14.35
N ASP A 20 -11.99 3.54 13.10
CA ASP A 20 -12.97 4.36 12.39
C ASP A 20 -13.12 3.84 10.95
N THR A 21 -14.29 3.31 10.64
CA THR A 21 -14.64 2.73 9.33
C THR A 21 -14.74 3.78 8.23
N SER A 22 -14.71 5.07 8.55
CA SER A 22 -14.67 6.15 7.57
C SER A 22 -13.28 6.37 6.97
N VAL A 23 -12.23 5.90 7.65
CA VAL A 23 -10.83 6.09 7.23
C VAL A 23 -10.53 5.26 5.99
N LEU A 24 -10.78 3.96 6.05
CA LEU A 24 -10.46 2.98 5.00
C LEU A 24 -11.68 2.19 4.54
N ARG A 25 -11.70 1.82 3.27
CA ARG A 25 -12.78 1.03 2.65
C ARG A 25 -12.19 -0.08 1.80
N TYR A 26 -12.61 -1.32 2.08
CA TYR A 26 -12.37 -2.49 1.23
C TYR A 26 -10.92 -2.65 0.75
N CYS A 27 -9.93 -2.47 1.63
CA CYS A 27 -8.52 -2.58 1.23
C CYS A 27 -8.12 -4.03 0.97
N ASP A 28 -7.40 -4.28 -0.13
CA ASP A 28 -7.06 -5.63 -0.57
C ASP A 28 -5.59 -5.79 -1.02
N ASN A 29 -5.00 -4.78 -1.65
CA ASN A 29 -3.62 -4.82 -2.16
C ASN A 29 -2.70 -3.91 -1.34
N LEU A 30 -1.48 -4.37 -1.06
CA LEU A 30 -0.47 -3.60 -0.35
C LEU A 30 0.94 -3.82 -0.89
N THR A 31 1.82 -2.89 -0.59
CA THR A 31 3.26 -2.95 -0.80
C THR A 31 3.99 -2.19 0.30
N VAL A 32 5.28 -2.45 0.47
CA VAL A 32 6.13 -1.69 1.40
C VAL A 32 6.95 -0.71 0.58
N ALA A 33 6.82 0.58 0.89
CA ALA A 33 7.63 1.62 0.28
C ALA A 33 9.12 1.45 0.67
N PRO A 34 10.07 1.89 -0.17
CA PRO A 34 11.50 1.79 0.15
C PRO A 34 11.94 2.46 1.44
N TRP A 35 11.14 3.40 1.97
CA TRP A 35 11.38 4.09 3.25
C TRP A 35 10.65 3.46 4.45
N GLY A 36 9.91 2.37 4.25
CA GLY A 36 9.31 1.56 5.33
C GLY A 36 7.81 1.79 5.60
N ASP A 37 7.17 2.72 4.89
CA ASP A 37 5.72 2.89 4.98
C ASP A 37 4.99 1.73 4.28
N VAL A 38 3.81 1.37 4.79
CA VAL A 38 2.92 0.42 4.11
C VAL A 38 1.98 1.21 3.21
N ILE A 39 2.03 0.96 1.90
CA ILE A 39 1.14 1.57 0.92
C ILE A 39 0.11 0.53 0.50
N PHE A 40 -1.14 0.93 0.36
CA PHE A 40 -2.22 0.02 0.02
C PHE A 40 -3.32 0.72 -0.76
N CYS A 41 -4.15 -0.10 -1.39
CA CYS A 41 -5.24 0.35 -2.24
C CYS A 41 -6.59 -0.03 -1.64
N GLU A 42 -7.58 0.80 -1.92
CA GLU A 42 -8.98 0.47 -1.71
C GLU A 42 -9.59 -0.17 -2.96
N ASP A 43 -10.59 -1.02 -2.75
CA ASP A 43 -11.53 -1.45 -3.77
C ASP A 43 -12.74 -0.49 -3.82
N GLY A 44 -13.32 -0.35 -5.01
CA GLY A 44 -14.60 0.31 -5.23
C GLY A 44 -14.66 1.13 -6.52
N ILE A 45 -15.67 2.00 -6.59
CA ILE A 45 -15.93 2.83 -7.78
C ILE A 45 -15.04 4.08 -7.84
N LYS A 46 -14.52 4.52 -6.69
CA LYS A 46 -13.60 5.66 -6.54
C LYS A 46 -12.49 5.28 -5.55
N PRO A 47 -11.64 4.30 -5.90
CA PRO A 47 -10.63 3.80 -4.99
C PRO A 47 -9.55 4.84 -4.73
N ARG A 48 -8.94 4.74 -3.56
CA ARG A 48 -7.85 5.60 -3.12
C ARG A 48 -6.58 4.78 -2.87
N ILE A 49 -5.44 5.45 -2.96
CA ILE A 49 -4.15 4.93 -2.52
C ILE A 49 -3.82 5.61 -1.20
N PHE A 50 -3.51 4.82 -0.19
CA PHE A 50 -3.14 5.29 1.14
C PHE A 50 -1.76 4.78 1.53
N GLY A 51 -1.12 5.52 2.44
CA GLY A 51 0.05 5.07 3.19
C GLY A 51 -0.22 5.06 4.69
N ILE A 52 0.42 4.13 5.41
CA ILE A 52 0.58 4.14 6.86
C ILE A 52 2.06 4.23 7.17
N THR A 53 2.45 5.24 7.95
CA THR A 53 3.82 5.36 8.48
C THR A 53 4.09 4.30 9.55
N PRO A 54 5.36 3.97 9.86
CA PRO A 54 5.72 3.13 11.01
C PRO A 54 5.19 3.58 12.37
N LYS A 55 4.70 4.82 12.47
CA LYS A 55 4.07 5.37 13.68
C LYS A 55 2.53 5.26 13.67
N GLY A 56 1.94 4.59 12.67
CA GLY A 56 0.50 4.40 12.53
C GLY A 56 -0.27 5.60 11.93
N LYS A 57 0.42 6.65 11.46
CA LYS A 57 -0.24 7.79 10.79
C LYS A 57 -0.66 7.40 9.36
N PHE A 58 -1.96 7.48 9.10
CA PHE A 58 -2.55 7.32 7.77
C PHE A 58 -2.43 8.62 6.94
N TYR A 59 -2.22 8.49 5.64
CA TYR A 59 -2.23 9.61 4.70
C TYR A 59 -2.68 9.17 3.30
N GLN A 60 -3.45 10.02 2.61
CA GLN A 60 -3.92 9.74 1.26
C GLN A 60 -2.87 10.18 0.22
N ILE A 61 -2.58 9.32 -0.76
CA ILE A 61 -1.65 9.58 -1.85
C ILE A 61 -2.40 10.02 -3.11
N ALA A 62 -3.45 9.30 -3.48
CA ALA A 62 -4.20 9.55 -4.71
C ALA A 62 -5.64 9.03 -4.62
N GLU A 63 -6.51 9.53 -5.50
CA GLU A 63 -7.86 9.01 -5.75
C GLU A 63 -8.05 8.79 -7.26
N ASN A 64 -8.62 7.65 -7.64
CA ASN A 64 -9.04 7.43 -9.02
C ASN A 64 -10.36 8.18 -9.30
N ILE A 65 -10.25 9.24 -10.10
CA ILE A 65 -11.39 10.03 -10.57
C ILE A 65 -11.74 9.77 -12.05
N GLY A 66 -10.92 8.97 -12.75
CA GLY A 66 -11.03 8.78 -14.20
C GLY A 66 -11.85 7.55 -14.61
N TYR A 67 -11.83 6.50 -13.79
CA TYR A 67 -12.49 5.23 -14.09
C TYR A 67 -13.29 4.72 -12.92
N ARG A 68 -14.51 4.22 -13.17
CA ARG A 68 -15.36 3.58 -12.16
C ARG A 68 -14.94 2.13 -11.93
N SER A 69 -13.72 1.92 -11.43
CA SER A 69 -13.11 0.61 -11.22
C SER A 69 -12.09 0.66 -10.10
N GLU A 70 -11.90 -0.48 -9.44
CA GLU A 70 -10.97 -0.68 -8.35
C GLU A 70 -9.51 -0.54 -8.79
N PHE A 71 -8.65 -0.29 -7.79
CA PHE A 71 -7.22 -0.54 -7.95
C PHE A 71 -6.96 -2.03 -7.74
N ALA A 72 -6.06 -2.60 -8.54
CA ALA A 72 -5.79 -4.05 -8.57
C ALA A 72 -4.29 -4.36 -8.50
N GLY A 73 -3.57 -3.61 -7.67
CA GLY A 73 -2.16 -3.81 -7.40
C GLY A 73 -1.40 -2.51 -7.30
N VAL A 74 -0.44 -2.45 -6.38
CA VAL A 74 0.49 -1.32 -6.22
C VAL A 74 1.89 -1.85 -5.94
N CYS A 75 2.90 -1.23 -6.54
CA CYS A 75 4.31 -1.50 -6.22
C CYS A 75 5.21 -0.32 -6.52
N PHE A 76 6.37 -0.27 -5.88
CA PHE A 76 7.43 0.66 -6.27
C PHE A 76 8.40 0.01 -7.24
N SER A 77 8.90 0.80 -8.18
CA SER A 77 10.11 0.46 -8.92
C SER A 77 11.28 0.14 -7.95
N PRO A 78 12.26 -0.68 -8.34
CA PRO A 78 13.44 -0.95 -7.50
C PRO A 78 14.19 0.31 -7.06
N SER A 79 14.13 1.38 -7.86
CA SER A 79 14.75 2.67 -7.55
C SER A 79 13.98 3.51 -6.52
N GLY A 80 12.73 3.14 -6.21
CA GLY A 80 11.82 3.91 -5.37
C GLY A 80 11.26 5.20 -5.98
N LYS A 81 11.59 5.50 -7.24
CA LYS A 81 11.20 6.78 -7.89
C LYS A 81 9.80 6.74 -8.52
N THR A 82 9.33 5.56 -8.91
CA THR A 82 8.03 5.38 -9.55
C THR A 82 7.17 4.44 -8.72
N LEU A 83 5.94 4.85 -8.45
CA LEU A 83 4.87 3.99 -7.97
C LEU A 83 4.03 3.55 -9.17
N PHE A 84 3.86 2.23 -9.32
CA PHE A 84 2.95 1.66 -10.29
C PHE A 84 1.66 1.25 -9.59
N VAL A 85 0.53 1.53 -10.22
CA VAL A 85 -0.78 1.08 -9.75
C VAL A 85 -1.62 0.59 -10.92
N ASN A 86 -2.36 -0.49 -10.72
CA ASN A 86 -3.24 -1.06 -11.74
C ASN A 86 -4.69 -0.62 -11.53
N ILE A 87 -5.40 -0.28 -12.60
CA ILE A 87 -6.87 -0.12 -12.60
C ILE A 87 -7.45 -1.34 -13.30
N GLN A 88 -8.28 -2.12 -12.61
CA GLN A 88 -8.74 -3.43 -13.09
C GLN A 88 -9.47 -3.34 -14.44
N VAL A 89 -10.41 -2.39 -14.56
CA VAL A 89 -11.16 -2.10 -15.79
C VAL A 89 -10.96 -0.62 -16.13
N PRO A 90 -10.31 -0.29 -17.26
CA PRO A 90 -10.16 -1.13 -18.46
C PRO A 90 -8.83 -1.90 -18.55
N GLY A 91 -8.14 -2.19 -17.44
CA GLY A 91 -6.87 -2.94 -17.45
C GLY A 91 -5.67 -2.04 -17.70
N LEU A 92 -5.59 -0.93 -16.97
CA LEU A 92 -4.51 0.06 -17.11
C LEU A 92 -3.44 -0.13 -16.04
N THR A 93 -2.21 0.19 -16.41
CA THR A 93 -1.11 0.37 -15.46
C THR A 93 -0.68 1.83 -15.52
N LEU A 94 -0.77 2.53 -14.40
CA LEU A 94 -0.32 3.91 -14.27
C LEU A 94 1.07 3.94 -13.64
N ALA A 95 1.93 4.82 -14.14
CA ALA A 95 3.23 5.12 -13.57
C ALA A 95 3.19 6.53 -12.96
N ILE A 96 3.25 6.60 -11.63
CA ILE A 96 3.19 7.85 -10.87
C ILE A 96 4.61 8.18 -10.41
N THR A 97 5.03 9.42 -10.58
CA THR A 97 6.29 9.96 -10.07
C THR A 97 6.00 11.19 -9.23
N GLY A 98 6.85 11.47 -8.24
CA GLY A 98 6.65 12.59 -7.34
C GLY A 98 7.72 12.69 -6.28
N ASP A 99 7.61 13.72 -5.45
CA ASP A 99 8.51 13.92 -4.32
C ASP A 99 8.06 13.09 -3.11
N TRP A 100 8.36 11.79 -3.18
CA TRP A 100 7.91 10.82 -2.19
C TRP A 100 8.44 11.07 -0.77
N LYS A 101 9.57 11.77 -0.64
CA LYS A 101 10.18 12.09 0.67
C LYS A 101 9.36 13.10 1.46
N ASN A 102 8.49 13.86 0.80
CA ASN A 102 7.69 14.92 1.39
C ASN A 102 6.20 14.59 1.41
N LEU A 103 5.82 13.33 1.21
CA LEU A 103 4.43 12.86 1.15
C LEU A 103 3.61 13.14 2.43
N HIS A 104 4.24 13.10 3.60
CA HIS A 104 3.53 13.09 4.88
C HIS A 104 4.21 13.89 6.01
N GLN A 105 5.12 14.81 5.65
CA GLN A 105 5.65 15.81 6.60
C GLN A 105 4.51 16.56 7.30
#